data_AF-A0A537FAP3-F1
#
_entry.id   AF-A0A537FAP3-F1
#
_cell.length_a   1.000
_cell.length_b   1.000
_cell.length_c   1.000
_cell.angle_alpha   90.00
_cell.angle_beta   90.00
_cell.angle_gamma   90.00
#
_symmetry.space_group_name_H-M   'P 1'
#
loop_
_entity.id
_entity.type
_entity.pdbx_description
1 polymer ?
#
loop_
_entity_poly.entity_id
_entity_poly.type
_entity_poly.pdbx_seq_one_letter_code
_entity_poly.pdbx_strand_id
1 'polypeptide(L)'
;MGDPRKARKTYATPRHPWRKEQLEEELRLLGEYGLRNKRELRHQETMLSEIRGIARTLLGAPEEQRARLETQYLGRLARLGLLSESASVDNILDLNVKDLMERRLQTIVFKSGLSRTIHQARQFVTHGHVSIAGQIVSVPGYFVKRDEESRVAFHARSALNNAQHPARAAPGAKRITRLIEEVAPAVPAGPVLPDVPPEIKAIVQTEQPIEILEPEEETPAETEDKQP
;
A
#
# COMPACT_ATOMS: atom_id res chain seq x y z
N MET A 1 15.20 41.32 0.01
CA MET A 1 14.13 40.39 0.40
C MET A 1 14.54 39.01 -0.09
N GLY A 2 14.49 37.98 0.76
CA GLY A 2 14.88 36.62 0.36
C GLY A 2 13.86 35.95 -0.57
N ASP A 3 14.20 34.76 -1.06
CA ASP A 3 13.32 33.99 -1.95
C ASP A 3 12.08 33.43 -1.21
N PRO A 4 10.86 33.54 -1.78
CA PRO A 4 9.65 33.01 -1.19
C PRO A 4 9.57 31.47 -1.27
N ARG A 5 8.90 30.85 -0.28
CA ARG A 5 8.72 29.38 -0.23
C ARG A 5 7.77 28.90 -1.34
N LYS A 6 8.29 28.14 -2.31
CA LYS A 6 7.50 27.51 -3.38
C LYS A 6 6.75 26.25 -2.87
N ALA A 7 5.58 25.98 -3.45
CA ALA A 7 4.83 24.76 -3.19
C ALA A 7 5.62 23.52 -3.64
N ARG A 8 5.66 22.49 -2.78
CA ARG A 8 6.34 21.22 -3.06
C ARG A 8 5.31 20.09 -3.13
N LYS A 9 5.69 18.99 -3.78
CA LYS A 9 4.86 17.78 -3.83
C LYS A 9 4.80 17.14 -2.45
N THR A 10 3.64 16.57 -2.11
CA THR A 10 3.39 15.84 -0.86
C THR A 10 3.60 14.33 -1.02
N TYR A 11 4.31 13.90 -2.06
CA TYR A 11 4.66 12.50 -2.29
C TYR A 11 6.04 12.39 -2.93
N ALA A 12 6.75 11.33 -2.60
CA ALA A 12 7.99 10.92 -3.24
C ALA A 12 7.72 9.88 -4.33
N THR A 13 8.56 9.87 -5.37
CA THR A 13 8.59 8.82 -6.39
C THR A 13 9.66 7.79 -6.05
N PRO A 14 9.51 6.53 -6.50
CA PRO A 14 10.54 5.52 -6.28
C PRO A 14 11.83 5.93 -6.98
N ARG A 15 12.96 5.49 -6.43
CA ARG A 15 14.29 5.77 -7.00
C ARG A 15 14.46 5.14 -8.39
N HIS A 16 13.91 3.94 -8.59
CA HIS A 16 13.98 3.23 -9.87
C HIS A 16 12.57 2.82 -10.33
N PRO A 17 12.14 3.15 -11.57
CA PRO A 17 10.78 2.89 -12.01
C PRO A 17 10.43 1.41 -12.26
N TRP A 18 11.39 0.59 -12.69
CA TRP A 18 11.13 -0.74 -13.25
C TRP A 18 11.63 -1.91 -12.39
N ARG A 19 11.45 -1.83 -11.07
CA ARG A 19 11.71 -3.00 -10.21
C ARG A 19 10.49 -3.91 -10.19
N LYS A 20 10.66 -5.16 -10.62
CA LYS A 20 9.56 -6.12 -10.75
C LYS A 20 8.80 -6.33 -9.44
N GLU A 21 9.50 -6.66 -8.36
CA GLU A 21 8.93 -6.90 -7.02
C GLU A 21 8.04 -5.74 -6.56
N GLN A 22 8.58 -4.51 -6.66
CA GLN A 22 7.87 -3.29 -6.30
C GLN A 22 6.63 -3.07 -7.17
N LEU A 23 6.73 -3.29 -8.48
CA LEU A 23 5.60 -3.12 -9.39
C LEU A 23 4.48 -4.13 -9.08
N GLU A 24 4.83 -5.37 -8.76
CA GLU A 24 3.89 -6.42 -8.39
C GLU A 24 3.16 -6.10 -7.07
N GLU A 25 3.89 -5.68 -6.03
CA GLU A 25 3.30 -5.25 -4.76
C GLU A 25 2.36 -4.06 -4.92
N GLU A 26 2.76 -3.06 -5.70
CA GLU A 26 1.93 -1.90 -5.98
C GLU A 26 0.66 -2.27 -6.73
N LEU A 27 0.75 -3.15 -7.73
CA LEU A 27 -0.42 -3.64 -8.47
C LEU A 27 -1.37 -4.41 -7.56
N ARG A 28 -0.83 -5.24 -6.66
CA ARG A 28 -1.61 -5.94 -5.64
C ARG A 28 -2.37 -4.95 -4.74
N LEU A 29 -1.68 -3.94 -4.19
CA LEU A 29 -2.30 -2.94 -3.32
C LEU A 29 -3.33 -2.05 -4.06
N LEU A 30 -3.05 -1.70 -5.33
CA LEU A 30 -3.99 -0.98 -6.18
C LEU A 30 -5.29 -1.76 -6.38
N GLY A 31 -5.19 -3.07 -6.63
CA GLY A 31 -6.31 -3.98 -6.79
C GLY A 31 -7.09 -4.20 -5.50
N GLU A 32 -6.38 -4.53 -4.40
CA GLU A 32 -6.97 -4.78 -3.08
C GLU A 32 -7.81 -3.61 -2.58
N TYR A 33 -7.36 -2.36 -2.81
CA TYR A 33 -8.00 -1.16 -2.26
C TYR A 33 -8.70 -0.29 -3.32
N GLY A 34 -8.80 -0.75 -4.56
CA GLY A 34 -9.49 -0.04 -5.65
C GLY A 34 -9.02 1.40 -5.84
N LEU A 35 -7.70 1.59 -5.85
CA LEU A 35 -7.06 2.90 -6.05
C LEU A 35 -7.15 3.34 -7.51
N ARG A 36 -7.28 4.65 -7.77
CA ARG A 36 -7.34 5.17 -9.13
C ARG A 36 -5.96 5.17 -9.81
N ASN A 37 -4.96 5.72 -9.12
CA ASN A 37 -3.62 5.93 -9.65
C ASN A 37 -2.56 5.52 -8.61
N LYS A 38 -1.37 5.11 -9.07
CA LYS A 38 -0.18 4.90 -8.21
C LYS A 38 0.18 6.10 -7.34
N ARG A 39 -0.15 7.32 -7.77
CA ARG A 39 0.05 8.53 -6.98
C ARG A 39 -0.65 8.47 -5.62
N GLU A 40 -1.85 7.90 -5.54
CA GLU A 40 -2.55 7.75 -4.25
C GLU A 40 -1.75 6.85 -3.31
N LEU A 41 -1.21 5.74 -3.82
CA LEU A 41 -0.33 4.85 -3.06
C LEU A 41 0.95 5.58 -2.62
N ARG A 42 1.57 6.38 -3.49
CA ARG A 42 2.76 7.19 -3.14
C ARG A 42 2.51 8.17 -2.01
N HIS A 43 1.33 8.78 -1.93
CA HIS A 43 1.00 9.64 -0.80
C HIS A 43 0.97 8.84 0.52
N GLN A 44 0.47 7.60 0.51
CA GLN A 44 0.44 6.74 1.69
C GLN A 44 1.84 6.29 2.10
N GLU A 45 2.66 5.84 1.14
CA GLU A 45 4.06 5.47 1.38
C GLU A 45 4.87 6.65 1.94
N THR A 46 4.68 7.85 1.37
CA THR A 46 5.36 9.06 1.83
C THR A 46 4.91 9.44 3.23
N MET A 47 3.60 9.38 3.50
CA MET A 47 3.06 9.64 4.84
C MET A 47 3.62 8.65 5.88
N LEU A 48 3.72 7.36 5.54
CA LEU A 48 4.32 6.36 6.40
C LEU A 48 5.80 6.64 6.66
N SER A 49 6.55 7.04 5.62
CA SER A 49 7.95 7.41 5.74
C SER A 49 8.14 8.64 6.64
N GLU A 50 7.27 9.65 6.52
CA GLU A 50 7.23 10.82 7.41
C GLU A 50 6.92 10.39 8.85
N ILE A 51 5.94 9.50 9.04
CA ILE A 51 5.55 9.00 10.36
C ILE A 51 6.71 8.29 11.06
N ARG A 52 7.39 7.38 10.35
CA ARG A 52 8.58 6.66 10.84
C ARG A 52 9.79 7.60 11.00
N GLY A 53 9.89 8.63 10.18
CA GLY A 53 10.90 9.67 10.30
C GLY A 53 10.81 10.40 11.63
N ILE A 54 9.60 10.83 12.00
CA ILE A 54 9.33 11.48 13.29
C ILE A 54 9.63 10.51 14.46
N ALA A 55 9.23 9.24 14.36
CA ALA A 55 9.53 8.24 15.38
C ALA A 55 11.05 8.09 15.62
N ARG A 56 11.84 7.99 14.54
CA ARG A 56 13.31 7.93 14.63
C ARG A 56 13.92 9.16 15.29
N THR A 57 13.40 10.35 14.99
CA THR A 57 13.86 11.58 15.65
C THR A 57 13.51 11.62 17.13
N LEU A 58 12.36 11.07 17.53
CA LEU A 58 11.93 11.02 18.93
C LEU A 58 12.78 10.05 19.76
N LEU A 59 13.16 8.90 19.17
CA LEU A 59 14.06 7.94 19.82
C LEU A 59 15.46 8.50 20.08
N GLY A 60 15.93 9.43 19.22
CA GLY A 60 17.23 10.10 19.37
C GLY A 60 17.21 11.41 20.19
N ALA A 61 16.05 11.84 20.68
CA ALA A 61 15.90 13.11 21.41
C ALA A 61 16.15 12.94 22.92
N PRO A 62 16.58 14.01 23.63
CA PRO A 62 16.75 13.99 25.09
C PRO A 62 15.40 13.81 25.81
N GLU A 63 15.44 13.16 26.99
CA GLU A 63 14.24 12.68 27.71
C GLU A 63 13.21 13.79 28.01
N GLU A 64 13.68 14.98 28.39
CA GLU A 64 12.81 16.12 28.74
C GLU A 64 11.89 16.55 27.60
N GLN A 65 12.43 16.59 26.37
CA GLN A 65 11.68 16.98 25.17
C GLN A 65 10.90 15.79 24.62
N ARG A 66 11.47 14.59 24.72
CA ARG A 66 10.87 13.34 24.25
C ARG A 66 9.51 13.09 24.88
N ALA A 67 9.38 13.14 26.21
CA ALA A 67 8.13 12.79 26.89
C ALA A 67 6.92 13.63 26.44
N ARG A 68 7.12 14.94 26.23
CA ARG A 68 6.06 15.85 25.76
C ARG A 68 5.68 15.58 24.31
N LEU A 69 6.65 15.38 23.43
CA LEU A 69 6.39 15.16 22.01
C LEU A 69 5.83 13.76 21.74
N GLU A 70 6.32 12.76 22.49
CA GLU A 70 5.89 11.37 22.41
C GLU A 70 4.40 11.23 22.75
N THR A 71 3.97 11.79 23.89
CA THR A 71 2.55 11.77 24.30
C THR A 71 1.64 12.45 23.29
N GLN A 72 2.05 13.60 22.74
CA GLN A 72 1.30 14.30 21.70
C GLN A 72 1.21 13.50 20.40
N TYR A 73 2.33 12.90 19.98
CA TYR A 73 2.42 12.18 18.73
C TYR A 73 1.67 10.84 18.77
N LEU A 74 1.84 10.07 19.84
CA LEU A 74 1.07 8.85 20.10
C LEU A 74 -0.42 9.17 20.19
N GLY A 75 -0.81 10.22 20.93
CA GLY A 75 -2.20 10.66 21.01
C GLY A 75 -2.79 11.12 19.67
N ARG A 76 -1.98 11.61 18.72
CA ARG A 76 -2.42 11.92 17.34
C ARG A 76 -2.62 10.64 16.53
N LEU A 77 -1.68 9.69 16.59
CA LEU A 77 -1.76 8.43 15.84
C LEU A 77 -2.91 7.54 16.34
N ALA A 78 -3.13 7.50 17.66
CA ALA A 78 -4.27 6.81 18.27
C ALA A 78 -5.61 7.41 17.81
N ARG A 79 -5.72 8.74 17.73
CA ARG A 79 -6.92 9.43 17.18
C ARG A 79 -7.20 9.08 15.72
N LEU A 80 -6.15 8.90 14.92
CA LEU A 80 -6.29 8.44 13.53
C LEU A 80 -6.65 6.95 13.42
N GLY A 81 -6.53 6.19 14.51
CA GLY A 81 -6.81 4.75 14.56
C GLY A 81 -5.70 3.90 13.97
N LEU A 82 -4.45 4.39 13.92
CA LEU A 82 -3.30 3.63 13.43
C LEU A 82 -2.63 2.78 14.53
N LEU A 83 -2.79 3.18 15.78
CA LEU A 83 -2.24 2.49 16.94
C LEU A 83 -3.29 2.34 18.03
N SER A 84 -3.10 1.36 18.91
CA SER A 84 -3.82 1.25 20.17
C SER A 84 -3.35 2.34 21.14
N GLU A 85 -4.19 2.68 22.13
CA GLU A 85 -3.91 3.73 23.12
C GLU A 85 -2.72 3.39 24.03
N SER A 86 -2.39 2.11 24.17
CA SER A 86 -1.26 1.62 24.98
C SER A 86 0.02 1.40 24.18
N ALA A 87 0.08 1.84 22.91
CA ALA A 87 1.22 1.60 22.05
C ALA A 87 2.43 2.49 22.41
N SER A 88 3.64 1.92 22.29
CA SER A 88 4.91 2.63 22.41
C SER A 88 5.37 3.21 21.07
N VAL A 89 6.45 3.99 21.10
CA VAL A 89 7.09 4.55 19.89
C VAL A 89 7.63 3.47 18.96
N ASP A 90 8.10 2.35 19.51
CA ASP A 90 8.68 1.27 18.70
C ASP A 90 7.65 0.64 17.78
N ASN A 91 6.40 0.50 18.23
CA ASN A 91 5.28 0.00 17.42
C ASN A 91 5.01 0.85 16.17
N ILE A 92 5.43 2.12 16.14
CA ILE A 92 5.29 3.00 14.97
C ILE A 92 6.19 2.51 13.82
N LEU A 93 7.33 1.91 14.14
CA LEU A 93 8.28 1.42 13.14
C LEU A 93 7.74 0.21 12.38
N ASP A 94 6.91 -0.61 13.05
CA ASP A 94 6.31 -1.82 12.48
C ASP A 94 5.07 -1.55 11.60
N LEU A 95 4.52 -0.33 11.63
CA LEU A 95 3.34 0.05 10.83
C LEU A 95 3.55 -0.21 9.34
N ASN A 96 2.54 -0.73 8.65
CA ASN A 96 2.58 -1.00 7.22
C ASN A 96 1.72 0.01 6.43
N VAL A 97 1.96 0.11 5.12
CA VAL A 97 1.17 0.96 4.22
C VAL A 97 -0.31 0.55 4.23
N LYS A 98 -0.57 -0.74 4.41
CA LYS A 98 -1.92 -1.30 4.54
C LYS A 98 -2.71 -0.62 5.66
N ASP A 99 -2.11 -0.41 6.83
CA ASP A 99 -2.78 0.19 7.98
C ASP A 99 -3.32 1.59 7.65
N LEU A 100 -2.54 2.39 6.91
CA LEU A 100 -2.99 3.71 6.43
C LEU A 100 -4.12 3.59 5.39
N MET A 101 -4.02 2.61 4.48
CA MET A 101 -5.05 2.39 3.46
C MET A 101 -6.38 1.93 4.06
N GLU A 102 -6.33 1.15 5.14
CA GLU A 102 -7.53 0.71 5.86
C GLU A 102 -8.28 1.86 6.56
N ARG A 103 -7.61 2.95 6.90
CA ARG A 103 -8.23 4.14 7.54
C ARG A 103 -8.90 5.11 6.56
N ARG A 104 -8.83 4.84 5.25
CA ARG A 104 -9.47 5.70 4.24
C ARG A 104 -10.98 5.59 4.27
N LEU A 105 -11.68 6.68 3.98
CA LEU A 105 -13.15 6.69 3.92
C LEU A 105 -13.68 5.65 2.93
N GLN A 106 -13.05 5.49 1.77
CA GLN A 106 -13.44 4.49 0.76
C GLN A 106 -13.43 3.06 1.32
N THR A 107 -12.39 2.69 2.07
CA THR A 107 -12.22 1.34 2.60
C THR A 107 -13.12 1.10 3.80
N ILE A 108 -13.34 2.12 4.63
CA ILE A 108 -14.29 2.07 5.75
C ILE A 108 -15.73 1.95 5.27
N VAL A 109 -16.14 2.68 4.23
CA VAL A 109 -17.48 2.54 3.62
C VAL A 109 -17.71 1.13 3.08
N PHE A 110 -16.66 0.50 2.55
CA PHE A 110 -16.71 -0.89 2.11
C PHE A 110 -16.77 -1.87 3.28
N LYS A 111 -15.91 -1.72 4.29
CA LYS A 111 -15.87 -2.58 5.49
C LYS A 111 -17.16 -2.48 6.33
N SER A 112 -17.79 -1.30 6.37
CA SER A 112 -19.09 -1.07 7.04
C SER A 112 -20.29 -1.67 6.29
N GLY A 113 -20.09 -2.23 5.09
CA GLY A 113 -21.15 -2.90 4.32
C GLY A 113 -22.13 -1.94 3.63
N LEU A 114 -21.83 -0.64 3.56
CA LEU A 114 -22.64 0.34 2.82
C LEU A 114 -22.55 0.13 1.31
N SER A 115 -21.51 -0.52 0.82
CA SER A 115 -21.27 -0.79 -0.60
C SER A 115 -20.89 -2.26 -0.82
N ARG A 116 -21.20 -2.80 -1.99
CA ARG A 116 -20.85 -4.18 -2.38
C ARG A 116 -19.42 -4.31 -2.86
N THR A 117 -18.87 -3.28 -3.51
CA THR A 117 -17.50 -3.27 -4.04
C THR A 117 -16.78 -2.00 -3.63
N ILE A 118 -15.45 -2.05 -3.60
CA ILE A 118 -14.60 -0.91 -3.24
C ILE A 118 -14.73 0.23 -4.27
N HIS A 119 -14.97 -0.09 -5.54
CA HIS A 119 -15.22 0.90 -6.58
C HIS A 119 -16.59 1.57 -6.41
N GLN A 120 -17.62 0.83 -6.00
CA GLN A 120 -18.92 1.39 -5.66
C GLN A 120 -18.83 2.31 -4.44
N ALA A 121 -18.05 1.94 -3.41
CA ALA A 121 -17.77 2.81 -2.27
C ALA A 121 -17.20 4.17 -2.71
N ARG A 122 -16.25 4.14 -3.66
CA ARG A 122 -15.66 5.37 -4.23
C ARG A 122 -16.71 6.21 -4.93
N GLN A 123 -17.58 5.61 -5.75
CA GLN A 123 -18.65 6.31 -6.45
C GLN A 123 -19.58 7.01 -5.46
N PHE A 124 -20.01 6.31 -4.41
CA PHE A 124 -20.89 6.86 -3.37
C PHE A 124 -20.27 8.06 -2.65
N VAL A 125 -18.98 7.98 -2.33
CA VAL A 125 -18.24 9.10 -1.75
C VAL A 125 -18.16 10.26 -2.75
N THR A 126 -17.69 10.02 -3.98
CA THR A 126 -17.51 11.10 -4.98
C THR A 126 -18.82 11.80 -5.38
N HIS A 127 -19.94 11.07 -5.37
CA HIS A 127 -21.26 11.63 -5.68
C HIS A 127 -21.93 12.30 -4.46
N GLY A 128 -21.27 12.30 -3.29
CA GLY A 128 -21.77 12.98 -2.10
C GLY A 128 -22.90 12.24 -1.37
N HIS A 129 -22.99 10.92 -1.51
CA HIS A 129 -23.99 10.12 -0.81
C HIS A 129 -23.61 9.74 0.61
N VAL A 130 -22.31 9.81 0.95
CA VAL A 130 -21.77 9.45 2.27
C VAL A 130 -21.59 10.70 3.13
N SER A 131 -21.91 10.57 4.41
CA SER A 131 -21.69 11.60 5.41
C SER A 131 -20.98 11.06 6.65
N ILE A 132 -20.21 11.93 7.31
CA ILE A 132 -19.58 11.68 8.60
C ILE A 132 -20.17 12.68 9.59
N ALA A 133 -20.82 12.20 10.64
CA ALA A 133 -21.49 13.06 11.63
C ALA A 133 -22.43 14.13 11.01
N GLY A 134 -23.12 13.76 9.92
CA GLY A 134 -24.04 14.64 9.19
C GLY A 134 -23.40 15.55 8.14
N GLN A 135 -22.08 15.64 8.07
CA GLN A 135 -21.37 16.41 7.03
C GLN A 135 -21.05 15.54 5.82
N ILE A 136 -21.37 16.03 4.61
CA ILE A 136 -21.08 15.33 3.36
C ILE A 136 -19.57 15.39 3.08
N VAL A 137 -18.95 14.23 2.88
CA VAL A 137 -17.53 14.13 2.52
C VAL A 137 -17.42 13.51 1.13
N SER A 138 -16.87 14.28 0.19
CA SER A 138 -16.74 13.85 -1.22
C SER A 138 -15.36 13.26 -1.57
N VAL A 139 -14.42 13.27 -0.63
CA VAL A 139 -13.03 12.86 -0.85
C VAL A 139 -12.82 11.42 -0.35
N PRO A 140 -12.59 10.43 -1.24
CA PRO A 140 -12.37 9.03 -0.84
C PRO A 140 -11.04 8.79 -0.11
N GLY A 141 -10.09 9.71 -0.25
CA GLY A 141 -8.81 9.71 0.46
C GLY A 141 -8.85 10.34 1.85
N TYR A 142 -10.04 10.71 2.36
CA TYR A 142 -10.18 11.23 3.71
C TYR A 142 -9.79 10.16 4.75
N PHE A 143 -8.97 10.54 5.73
CA PHE A 143 -8.63 9.69 6.87
C PHE A 143 -9.69 9.83 7.95
N VAL A 144 -10.43 8.76 8.20
CA VAL A 144 -11.51 8.76 9.20
C VAL A 144 -10.90 8.52 10.57
N LYS A 145 -11.19 9.42 11.52
CA LYS A 145 -10.75 9.24 12.90
C LYS A 145 -11.49 8.08 13.56
N ARG A 146 -10.91 7.52 14.62
CA ARG A 146 -11.53 6.39 15.34
C ARG A 146 -12.93 6.72 15.86
N ASP A 147 -13.13 7.93 16.36
CA ASP A 147 -14.44 8.37 16.90
C ASP A 147 -15.49 8.61 15.81
N GLU A 148 -15.05 8.92 14.59
CA GLU A 148 -15.91 9.25 13.44
C GLU A 148 -16.41 8.01 12.72
N GLU A 149 -15.71 6.88 12.87
CA GLU A 149 -15.99 5.62 12.15
C GLU A 149 -17.41 5.10 12.40
N SER A 150 -17.89 5.17 13.64
CA SER A 150 -19.26 4.78 14.01
C SER A 150 -20.34 5.69 13.40
N ARG A 151 -19.97 6.89 12.96
CA ARG A 151 -20.88 7.93 12.44
C ARG A 151 -20.89 7.98 10.92
N VAL A 152 -20.26 7.02 10.24
CA VAL A 152 -20.27 6.91 8.79
C VAL A 152 -21.61 6.31 8.35
N ALA A 153 -22.41 7.10 7.63
CA ALA A 153 -23.71 6.67 7.12
C ALA A 153 -24.04 7.38 5.81
N PHE A 154 -25.09 6.91 5.13
CA PHE A 154 -25.65 7.67 4.01
C PHE A 154 -26.23 9.00 4.49
N HIS A 155 -26.02 10.05 3.69
CA HIS A 155 -26.58 11.35 3.98
C HIS A 155 -28.11 11.32 3.87
N ALA A 156 -28.80 12.05 4.75
CA ALA A 156 -30.27 12.03 4.84
C ALA A 156 -30.97 12.40 3.52
N ARG A 157 -30.41 13.34 2.75
CA ARG A 157 -30.95 13.79 1.45
C ARG A 157 -30.59 12.86 0.28
N SER A 158 -29.81 11.82 0.51
CA SER A 158 -29.40 10.90 -0.55
C SER A 158 -30.51 9.90 -0.87
N ALA A 159 -30.74 9.62 -2.15
CA ALA A 159 -31.66 8.56 -2.59
C ALA A 159 -31.30 7.17 -2.01
N LEU A 160 -30.00 6.94 -1.72
CA LEU A 160 -29.50 5.69 -1.15
C LEU A 160 -29.86 5.49 0.33
N ASN A 161 -30.34 6.53 1.00
CA ASN A 161 -30.84 6.39 2.37
C ASN A 161 -32.10 5.52 2.44
N ASN A 162 -32.86 5.43 1.34
CA ASN A 162 -34.02 4.56 1.23
C ASN A 162 -33.57 3.08 1.13
N ALA A 163 -34.01 2.25 2.08
CA ALA A 163 -33.64 0.83 2.14
C ALA A 163 -34.04 0.03 0.89
N GLN A 164 -35.12 0.43 0.22
CA GLN A 164 -35.68 -0.23 -0.95
C GLN A 164 -34.99 0.15 -2.27
N HIS A 165 -34.04 1.10 -2.26
CA HIS A 165 -33.38 1.53 -3.48
C HIS A 165 -32.58 0.38 -4.12
N PRO A 166 -32.66 0.13 -5.44
CA PRO A 166 -32.00 -1.02 -6.09
C PRO A 166 -30.49 -1.04 -5.89
N ALA A 167 -29.83 0.13 -5.88
CA ALA A 167 -28.39 0.23 -5.61
C ALA A 167 -28.00 -0.12 -4.16
N ARG A 168 -28.97 -0.23 -3.24
CA ARG A 168 -28.82 -0.73 -1.87
C ARG A 168 -29.34 -2.17 -1.72
N ALA A 169 -30.28 -2.58 -2.56
CA ALA A 169 -31.00 -3.86 -2.54
C ALA A 169 -30.10 -5.04 -2.93
N ALA A 170 -29.11 -5.32 -2.09
CA ALA A 170 -28.58 -6.65 -1.80
C ALA A 170 -27.75 -6.61 -0.50
N PRO A 171 -28.37 -6.39 0.68
CA PRO A 171 -27.70 -6.64 1.96
C PRO A 171 -27.65 -8.17 2.17
N GLY A 172 -26.77 -8.81 1.43
CA GLY A 172 -26.69 -10.27 1.35
C GLY A 172 -25.32 -10.73 0.84
N ALA A 173 -24.24 -10.16 1.37
CA ALA A 173 -22.89 -10.65 1.09
C ALA A 173 -22.03 -10.66 2.37
N LYS A 174 -22.41 -11.50 3.33
CA LYS A 174 -21.39 -12.30 4.02
C LYS A 174 -20.64 -13.05 2.91
N ARG A 175 -19.43 -12.67 2.47
CA ARG A 175 -18.54 -13.42 1.54
C ARG A 175 -17.36 -12.57 1.03
N ILE A 176 -16.43 -12.18 1.90
CA ILE A 176 -15.08 -11.83 1.41
C ILE A 176 -14.02 -12.62 2.17
N THR A 177 -14.19 -12.79 3.48
CA THR A 177 -13.30 -13.66 4.27
C THR A 177 -13.32 -15.12 3.80
N ARG A 178 -14.47 -15.66 3.37
CA ARG A 178 -14.55 -17.06 2.87
C ARG A 178 -14.00 -17.29 1.46
N LEU A 179 -13.99 -16.26 0.60
CA LEU A 179 -13.48 -16.43 -0.77
C LEU A 179 -11.96 -16.35 -0.85
N ILE A 180 -11.30 -15.79 0.17
CA ILE A 180 -9.84 -15.72 0.24
C ILE A 180 -9.26 -17.04 0.80
N GLU A 181 -9.98 -17.74 1.68
CA GLU A 181 -9.58 -19.08 2.15
C GLU A 181 -9.79 -20.18 1.08
N GLU A 182 -10.82 -20.06 0.24
CA GLU A 182 -11.10 -21.05 -0.82
C GLU A 182 -10.23 -20.87 -2.07
N VAL A 183 -9.69 -19.67 -2.31
CA VAL A 183 -8.71 -19.44 -3.39
C VAL A 183 -7.31 -19.60 -2.82
N ALA A 184 -6.96 -20.86 -2.52
CA ALA A 184 -5.56 -21.27 -2.59
C ALA A 184 -4.99 -20.76 -3.93
N PRO A 185 -3.77 -20.21 -3.98
CA PRO A 185 -3.19 -19.78 -5.25
C PRO A 185 -2.93 -21.03 -6.08
N ALA A 186 -3.90 -21.42 -6.90
CA ALA A 186 -3.63 -22.16 -8.11
C ALA A 186 -2.74 -21.22 -8.93
N VAL A 187 -1.43 -21.35 -8.74
CA VAL A 187 -0.45 -20.88 -9.72
C VAL A 187 -1.01 -21.34 -11.06
N PRO A 188 -1.37 -20.41 -11.98
CA PRO A 188 -1.84 -20.84 -13.28
C PRO A 188 -0.69 -21.67 -13.82
N ALA A 189 -0.93 -22.98 -13.99
CA ALA A 189 0.03 -23.87 -14.60
C ALA A 189 0.50 -23.13 -15.85
N GLY A 190 1.80 -22.83 -15.91
CA GLY A 190 2.38 -22.21 -17.09
C GLY A 190 1.93 -23.01 -18.32
N PRO A 191 1.95 -22.41 -19.53
CA PRO A 191 1.58 -23.14 -20.74
C PRO A 191 2.29 -24.49 -20.71
N VAL A 192 1.51 -25.58 -20.61
CA VAL A 192 2.05 -26.94 -20.60
C VAL A 192 2.80 -27.05 -21.91
N LEU A 193 4.13 -27.08 -21.84
CA LEU A 193 4.94 -27.30 -23.02
C LEU A 193 4.45 -28.61 -23.64
N PRO A 194 4.19 -28.67 -24.95
CA PRO A 194 3.86 -29.94 -25.58
C PRO A 194 4.96 -30.94 -25.26
N ASP A 195 4.58 -32.18 -24.91
CA ASP A 195 5.53 -33.25 -24.61
C ASP A 195 6.49 -33.40 -25.78
N VAL A 196 7.73 -32.96 -25.56
CA VAL A 196 8.80 -33.04 -26.55
C VAL A 196 9.04 -34.54 -26.82
N PRO A 197 8.90 -35.01 -28.07
CA PRO A 197 9.17 -36.40 -28.44
C PRO A 197 10.54 -36.86 -27.93
N PRO A 198 10.69 -38.12 -27.48
CA PRO A 198 11.92 -38.61 -26.88
C PRO A 198 13.14 -38.46 -27.80
N GLU A 199 12.92 -38.40 -29.11
CA GLU A 199 13.95 -38.19 -30.13
C GLU A 199 14.65 -36.82 -30.00
N ILE A 200 13.92 -35.76 -29.68
CA ILE A 200 14.48 -34.40 -29.55
C ILE A 200 15.28 -34.26 -28.24
N LYS A 201 14.86 -34.95 -27.17
CA LYS A 201 15.60 -34.98 -25.89
C LYS A 201 16.96 -35.67 -26.03
N ALA A 202 17.06 -36.67 -26.90
CA ALA A 202 18.32 -37.34 -27.18
C ALA A 202 19.30 -36.44 -27.97
N ILE A 203 18.80 -35.64 -28.92
CA ILE A 203 19.62 -34.72 -29.74
C ILE A 203 20.26 -33.63 -28.86
N VAL A 204 19.48 -33.03 -27.95
CA VAL A 204 19.97 -32.01 -27.00
C VAL A 204 21.02 -32.57 -26.03
N GLN A 205 20.99 -33.88 -25.73
CA GLN A 205 22.01 -34.53 -24.90
C GLN A 205 23.29 -34.89 -25.66
N THR A 206 23.22 -35.01 -26.99
CA THR A 206 24.38 -35.31 -27.85
C THR A 206 25.13 -34.09 -28.34
N GLU A 207 24.52 -32.91 -28.29
CA GLU A 207 25.23 -31.66 -28.57
C GLU A 207 26.15 -31.35 -27.39
N GLN A 208 27.44 -31.58 -27.60
CA GLN A 208 28.49 -31.22 -26.65
C GLN A 208 28.36 -29.72 -26.32
N PRO A 209 28.49 -29.30 -25.05
CA PRO A 209 28.49 -27.89 -24.72
C PRO A 209 29.61 -27.20 -25.49
N ILE A 210 29.27 -26.11 -26.19
CA ILE A 210 30.25 -25.20 -26.77
C ILE A 210 31.18 -24.77 -25.64
N GLU A 211 32.47 -25.10 -25.74
CA GLU A 211 33.51 -24.58 -24.87
C GLU A 211 33.52 -23.06 -24.99
N ILE A 212 32.90 -22.40 -24.01
CA ILE A 212 33.10 -20.97 -23.80
C ILE A 212 34.52 -20.86 -23.27
N LEU A 213 35.46 -20.48 -24.16
CA LEU A 213 36.81 -20.08 -23.77
C LEU A 213 36.68 -19.02 -22.67
N GLU A 214 37.10 -19.38 -21.46
CA GLU A 214 37.25 -18.44 -20.37
C GLU A 214 38.22 -17.34 -20.85
N PRO A 215 37.87 -16.04 -20.71
CA PRO A 215 38.83 -14.99 -21.01
C PRO A 215 39.99 -15.11 -20.02
N GLU A 216 41.21 -15.26 -20.56
CA GLU A 216 42.45 -15.31 -19.80
C GLU A 216 42.47 -14.17 -18.77
N GLU A 217 42.66 -14.53 -17.50
CA GLU A 217 42.92 -13.57 -16.43
C GLU A 217 44.18 -12.76 -16.80
N GLU A 218 43.99 -11.50 -17.19
CA GLU A 218 45.08 -10.53 -17.24
C GLU A 218 45.68 -10.43 -15.83
N THR A 219 46.84 -11.06 -15.66
CA THR A 219 47.66 -10.92 -14.45
C THR A 219 48.02 -9.44 -14.28
N PRO A 220 47.84 -8.85 -13.08
CA PRO A 220 48.28 -7.49 -12.83
C PRO A 220 49.81 -7.43 -12.97
N ALA A 221 50.27 -6.57 -13.87
CA ALA A 221 51.67 -6.28 -14.11
C ALA A 221 52.43 -6.07 -12.79
N GLU A 222 53.42 -6.93 -12.56
CA GLU A 222 54.44 -6.77 -11.54
C GLU A 222 55.14 -5.42 -11.76
N THR A 223 54.91 -4.47 -10.86
CA THR A 223 55.83 -3.36 -10.63
C THR A 223 57.12 -3.94 -10.05
N GLU A 224 58.03 -4.35 -10.94
CA GLU A 224 59.41 -4.56 -10.57
C GLU A 224 60.11 -3.22 -10.38
N ASP A 225 60.57 -3.04 -9.15
CA ASP A 225 61.56 -2.08 -8.71
C ASP A 225 62.74 -1.99 -9.69
N LYS A 226 62.95 -0.79 -10.23
CA LYS A 226 64.25 -0.39 -10.77
C LYS A 226 64.95 0.47 -9.73
N GLN A 227 65.82 -0.18 -8.95
CA GLN A 227 66.97 0.46 -8.29
C GLN A 227 68.24 -0.15 -8.89
N PRO A 228 69.40 0.52 -8.84
CA PRO A 228 69.75 1.72 -8.06
C PRO A 228 69.64 3.07 -8.80
#